data_AF-A0A455SPD9-F1
#
_entry.id   AF-A0A455SPD9-F1
#
_cell.length_a   1.000
_cell.length_b   1.000
_cell.length_c   1.000
_cell.angle_alpha   90.00
_cell.angle_beta   90.00
_cell.angle_gamma   90.00
#
_symmetry.space_group_name_H-M   'P 1'
#
loop_
_entity.id
_entity.type
_entity.pdbx_description
1 polymer ?
#
loop_
_entity_poly.entity_id
_entity_poly.type
_entity_poly.pdbx_seq_one_letter_code
_entity_poly.pdbx_strand_id
1 'polypeptide(L)'
;MDLIYCAGGNIGLQRIALEEGWQLGQRSDATPSPFNMTFIDINYKKADFERHLEIVRLFRPKYATVPDLSAKQTDLSEIKRAMKQYEQLAEYCEVPLVVPKLSEQLQLLPPDVAIGFSVPSSYGAAQFLPWELAGRRVHLLGGSPKRQMELYRYISIFATVTSVDGNYAQLMATKFAEYWEAGRWHNHPAIEEKKENLYYECWRISCRNLRQAWEKITGKAECAVPCKER
;
A
#
# COMPACT_ATOMS: atom_id res chain seq x y z
N MET A 1 -9.15 0.67 -7.58
CA MET A 1 -8.06 0.92 -6.66
C MET A 1 -8.16 -0.10 -5.55
N ASP A 2 -7.12 -0.86 -5.31
CA ASP A 2 -7.06 -1.77 -4.17
C ASP A 2 -6.51 -1.01 -2.94
N LEU A 3 -7.23 -1.06 -1.82
CA LEU A 3 -6.82 -0.46 -0.56
C LEU A 3 -6.24 -1.56 0.32
N ILE A 4 -4.95 -1.47 0.64
CA ILE A 4 -4.22 -2.57 1.27
C ILE A 4 -3.91 -2.23 2.74
N TYR A 5 -4.37 -3.05 3.67
CA TYR A 5 -3.92 -3.02 5.05
C TYR A 5 -2.72 -3.96 5.23
N CYS A 6 -1.49 -3.41 5.25
CA CYS A 6 -0.24 -4.18 5.20
C CYS A 6 0.51 -4.33 6.56
N ALA A 7 -0.07 -3.88 7.68
CA ALA A 7 0.64 -3.94 8.96
C ALA A 7 0.63 -5.37 9.56
N GLY A 8 -0.35 -6.19 9.19
CA GLY A 8 -0.50 -7.57 9.68
C GLY A 8 -0.59 -7.67 11.21
N GLY A 9 -0.44 -8.90 11.73
CA GLY A 9 -0.16 -9.17 13.16
C GLY A 9 -1.31 -8.97 14.16
N ASN A 10 -2.40 -8.27 13.81
CA ASN A 10 -3.59 -8.14 14.64
C ASN A 10 -4.83 -8.65 13.90
N ILE A 11 -5.31 -9.84 14.30
CA ILE A 11 -6.47 -10.52 13.71
C ILE A 11 -7.73 -9.65 13.76
N GLY A 12 -7.93 -8.89 14.85
CA GLY A 12 -9.08 -8.00 15.00
C GLY A 12 -9.08 -6.87 13.97
N LEU A 13 -7.92 -6.24 13.74
CA LEU A 13 -7.78 -5.18 12.73
C LEU A 13 -7.89 -5.72 11.30
N GLN A 14 -7.37 -6.93 11.06
CA GLN A 14 -7.52 -7.62 9.78
C GLN A 14 -9.00 -7.91 9.48
N ARG A 15 -9.76 -8.40 10.45
CA ARG A 15 -11.20 -8.65 10.30
C ARG A 15 -11.96 -7.36 9.99
N ILE A 16 -11.68 -6.27 10.72
CA ILE A 16 -12.31 -4.97 10.46
C ILE A 16 -11.98 -4.45 9.06
N ALA A 17 -10.73 -4.58 8.63
CA ALA A 17 -10.32 -4.18 7.28
C ALA A 17 -11.14 -4.93 6.22
N LEU A 18 -11.28 -6.25 6.36
CA LEU A 18 -12.11 -7.07 5.46
C LEU A 18 -13.60 -6.68 5.51
N GLU A 19 -14.16 -6.42 6.69
CA GLU A 19 -15.56 -5.97 6.88
C GLU A 19 -15.83 -4.64 6.15
N GLU A 20 -14.87 -3.70 6.16
CA GLU A 20 -14.95 -2.43 5.43
C GLU A 20 -14.44 -2.55 3.98
N GLY A 21 -14.19 -3.79 3.53
CA GLY A 21 -13.84 -4.19 2.16
C GLY A 21 -12.45 -3.75 1.68
N TRP A 22 -11.52 -3.58 2.61
CA TRP A 22 -10.09 -3.49 2.32
C TRP A 22 -9.52 -4.88 2.01
N GLN A 23 -8.39 -4.89 1.31
CA GLN A 23 -7.58 -6.09 1.11
C GLN A 23 -6.49 -6.15 2.16
N LEU A 24 -5.98 -7.35 2.42
CA LEU A 24 -4.94 -7.57 3.43
C LEU A 24 -3.57 -7.69 2.79
N GLY A 25 -2.57 -7.21 3.50
CA GLY A 25 -1.18 -7.52 3.24
C GLY A 25 -0.41 -7.76 4.52
N GLN A 26 0.80 -8.28 4.37
CA GLN A 26 1.73 -8.45 5.47
C GLN A 26 3.17 -8.45 4.95
N ARG A 27 4.11 -8.24 5.86
CA ARG A 27 5.51 -8.49 5.58
C ARG A 27 5.83 -9.98 5.61
N SER A 28 6.74 -10.44 4.76
CA SER A 28 7.16 -11.84 4.71
C SER A 28 7.93 -12.34 5.94
N ASP A 29 8.42 -11.43 6.78
CA ASP A 29 9.06 -11.78 8.05
C ASP A 29 8.10 -11.81 9.25
N ALA A 30 6.82 -11.49 9.03
CA ALA A 30 5.77 -11.69 10.04
C ALA A 30 5.33 -13.16 10.11
N THR A 31 4.67 -13.53 11.21
CA THR A 31 3.93 -14.78 11.30
C THR A 31 2.80 -14.77 10.27
N PRO A 32 2.66 -15.81 9.43
CA PRO A 32 1.59 -15.88 8.44
C PRO A 32 0.21 -15.71 9.09
N SER A 33 -0.56 -14.74 8.58
CA SER A 33 -1.95 -14.54 8.97
C SER A 33 -2.81 -15.77 8.59
N PRO A 34 -3.86 -16.09 9.36
CA PRO A 34 -4.85 -17.10 8.98
C PRO A 34 -5.75 -16.66 7.81
N PHE A 35 -5.74 -15.38 7.44
CA PHE A 35 -6.50 -14.86 6.30
C PHE A 35 -5.65 -14.89 5.02
N ASN A 36 -6.32 -14.87 3.86
CA ASN A 36 -5.60 -14.77 2.59
C ASN A 36 -4.99 -13.37 2.41
N MET A 37 -3.76 -13.30 1.93
CA MET A 37 -3.02 -12.04 1.73
C MET A 37 -3.02 -11.65 0.25
N THR A 38 -3.42 -10.42 -0.04
CA THR A 38 -3.40 -9.86 -1.41
C THR A 38 -2.10 -9.12 -1.72
N PHE A 39 -1.34 -8.73 -0.69
CA PHE A 39 -0.04 -8.07 -0.83
C PHE A 39 0.98 -8.64 0.15
N ILE A 40 2.16 -9.01 -0.35
CA ILE A 40 3.30 -9.40 0.50
C ILE A 40 4.44 -8.41 0.31
N ASP A 41 4.79 -7.71 1.38
CA ASP A 41 5.92 -6.76 1.41
C ASP A 41 7.19 -7.46 1.92
N ILE A 42 8.35 -7.05 1.41
CA ILE A 42 9.64 -7.50 1.91
C ILE A 42 10.19 -6.50 2.92
N ASN A 43 10.80 -6.99 3.99
CA ASN A 43 11.49 -6.11 4.92
C ASN A 43 12.75 -5.52 4.26
N TYR A 44 12.65 -4.35 3.66
CA TYR A 44 13.75 -3.70 2.93
C TYR A 44 15.00 -3.45 3.79
N LYS A 45 14.87 -3.34 5.13
CA LYS A 45 16.02 -3.14 6.04
C LYS A 45 16.83 -4.42 6.28
N LYS A 46 16.17 -5.58 6.20
CA LYS A 46 16.77 -6.90 6.43
C LYS A 46 16.11 -7.89 5.47
N ALA A 47 16.36 -7.67 4.18
CA ALA A 47 15.71 -8.42 3.13
C ALA A 47 16.20 -9.88 3.15
N ASP A 48 15.26 -10.80 3.27
CA ASP A 48 15.45 -12.24 3.10
C ASP A 48 14.54 -12.68 1.96
N PHE A 49 15.11 -12.76 0.75
CA PHE A 49 14.32 -13.02 -0.45
C PHE A 49 13.87 -14.49 -0.55
N GLU A 50 14.64 -15.44 0.00
CA GLU A 50 14.25 -16.85 -0.02
C GLU A 50 13.00 -17.06 0.82
N ARG A 51 13.02 -16.59 2.07
CA ARG A 51 11.82 -16.59 2.92
C ARG A 51 10.67 -15.82 2.28
N HIS A 52 10.96 -14.67 1.67
CA HIS A 52 9.93 -13.88 1.00
C HIS A 52 9.25 -14.66 -0.12
N LEU A 53 10.00 -15.35 -0.97
CA LEU A 53 9.47 -16.18 -2.04
C LEU A 53 8.63 -17.35 -1.50
N GLU A 54 9.00 -17.96 -0.38
CA GLU A 54 8.19 -18.99 0.30
C GLU A 54 6.83 -18.44 0.73
N ILE A 55 6.79 -17.25 1.33
CA ILE A 55 5.54 -16.62 1.76
C ILE A 55 4.68 -16.20 0.56
N VAL A 56 5.29 -15.69 -0.51
CA VAL A 56 4.57 -15.37 -1.75
C VAL A 56 3.99 -16.64 -2.38
N ARG A 57 4.74 -17.75 -2.39
CA ARG A 57 4.25 -19.06 -2.85
C ARG A 57 3.07 -19.58 -2.02
N LEU A 58 3.12 -19.37 -0.70
CA LEU A 58 2.06 -19.79 0.22
C LEU A 58 0.74 -19.06 -0.05
N PHE A 59 0.77 -17.74 -0.18
CA PHE A 59 -0.45 -16.93 -0.32
C PHE A 59 -0.88 -16.70 -1.77
N ARG A 60 0.04 -16.83 -2.72
CA ARG A 60 -0.13 -16.43 -4.13
C ARG A 60 -0.82 -15.05 -4.24
N PRO A 61 -0.22 -14.01 -3.65
CA PRO A 61 -0.85 -12.70 -3.54
C PRO A 61 -1.02 -12.06 -4.92
N LYS A 62 -1.87 -11.04 -5.02
CA LYS A 62 -1.93 -10.21 -6.22
C LYS A 62 -0.66 -9.39 -6.39
N TYR A 63 -0.12 -8.86 -5.29
CA TYR A 63 1.03 -7.96 -5.30
C TYR A 63 2.16 -8.51 -4.42
N ALA A 64 3.41 -8.38 -4.85
CA ALA A 64 4.57 -8.62 -4.00
C ALA A 64 5.74 -7.71 -4.39
N THR A 65 6.55 -7.29 -3.43
CA THR A 65 7.70 -6.39 -3.66
C THR A 65 9.01 -7.16 -3.74
N VAL A 66 9.86 -6.83 -4.72
CA VAL A 66 11.29 -7.14 -4.59
C VAL A 66 11.95 -6.21 -3.57
N PRO A 67 13.13 -6.55 -2.99
CA PRO A 67 13.85 -5.61 -2.14
C PRO A 67 14.13 -4.30 -2.86
N ASP A 68 13.91 -3.19 -2.16
CA ASP A 68 14.20 -1.83 -2.62
C ASP A 68 15.55 -1.71 -3.30
N LEU A 69 15.59 -0.87 -4.34
CA LEU A 69 16.85 -0.44 -4.92
C LEU A 69 17.52 0.61 -4.00
N SER A 70 18.84 0.73 -4.11
CA SER A 70 19.60 1.68 -3.31
C SER A 70 19.18 3.13 -3.58
N ALA A 71 18.98 3.91 -2.52
CA ALA A 71 18.78 5.36 -2.64
C ALA A 71 20.10 6.15 -2.78
N LYS A 72 21.26 5.48 -2.77
CA LYS A 72 22.58 6.13 -2.79
C LYS A 72 23.16 6.27 -4.20
N GLN A 73 22.98 5.25 -5.03
CA GLN A 73 23.51 5.20 -6.38
C GLN A 73 22.75 4.16 -7.21
N THR A 74 22.86 4.29 -8.52
CA THR A 74 22.34 3.31 -9.48
C THR A 74 23.43 2.30 -9.82
N ASP A 75 23.13 1.02 -9.63
CA ASP A 75 24.04 -0.10 -9.93
C ASP A 75 23.34 -1.11 -10.84
N LEU A 76 23.92 -1.40 -12.00
CA LEU A 76 23.38 -2.35 -12.97
C LEU A 76 23.27 -3.78 -12.41
N SER A 77 24.15 -4.18 -11.49
CA SER A 77 24.05 -5.48 -10.83
C SER A 77 22.82 -5.57 -9.93
N GLU A 78 22.46 -4.47 -9.28
CA GLU A 78 21.25 -4.37 -8.45
C GLU A 78 19.98 -4.41 -9.31
N ILE A 79 19.97 -3.70 -10.45
CA ILE A 79 18.87 -3.77 -11.42
C ILE A 79 18.69 -5.21 -11.92
N LYS A 80 19.78 -5.89 -12.31
CA LYS A 80 19.73 -7.30 -12.74
C LYS A 80 19.21 -8.23 -11.64
N ARG A 81 19.64 -8.03 -10.39
CA ARG A 81 19.13 -8.78 -9.23
C ARG A 81 17.62 -8.57 -9.09
N ALA A 82 17.17 -7.31 -9.09
CA ALA A 82 15.75 -6.98 -8.92
C ALA A 82 14.90 -7.58 -10.04
N MET A 83 15.37 -7.56 -11.29
CA MET A 83 14.65 -8.16 -12.41
C MET A 83 14.59 -9.69 -12.34
N LYS A 84 15.68 -10.35 -11.94
CA LYS A 84 15.64 -11.79 -11.69
C LYS A 84 14.62 -12.15 -10.60
N GLN A 85 14.61 -11.39 -9.52
CA GLN A 85 13.66 -11.59 -8.41
C GLN A 85 12.22 -11.28 -8.82
N TYR A 86 12.03 -10.25 -9.66
CA TYR A 86 10.75 -9.91 -10.26
C TYR A 86 10.17 -11.10 -11.05
N GLU A 87 10.98 -11.73 -11.90
CA GLU A 87 10.59 -12.92 -12.66
C GLU A 87 10.21 -14.09 -11.74
N GLN A 88 10.99 -14.34 -10.70
CA GLN A 88 10.68 -15.38 -9.71
C GLN A 88 9.37 -15.12 -8.96
N LEU A 89 9.07 -13.86 -8.65
CA LEU A 89 7.81 -13.48 -8.02
C LEU A 89 6.63 -13.60 -9.01
N ALA A 90 6.84 -13.28 -10.29
CA ALA A 90 5.80 -13.34 -11.33
C ALA A 90 5.21 -14.75 -11.53
N GLU A 91 5.93 -15.80 -11.14
CA GLU A 91 5.40 -17.17 -11.11
C GLU A 91 4.29 -17.38 -10.07
N TYR A 92 4.26 -16.56 -9.01
CA TYR A 92 3.40 -16.78 -7.84
C TYR A 92 2.55 -15.56 -7.46
N CYS A 93 2.77 -14.39 -8.08
CA CYS A 93 1.91 -13.22 -7.90
C CYS A 93 1.56 -12.55 -9.24
N GLU A 94 0.41 -11.88 -9.29
CA GLU A 94 -0.10 -11.25 -10.52
C GLU A 94 0.71 -9.99 -10.92
N VAL A 95 1.18 -9.25 -9.93
CA VAL A 95 1.82 -7.93 -10.10
C VAL A 95 3.01 -7.83 -9.15
N PRO A 96 4.18 -8.34 -9.53
CA PRO A 96 5.40 -8.04 -8.81
C PRO A 96 5.74 -6.54 -8.95
N LEU A 97 6.33 -5.97 -7.92
CA LEU A 97 6.63 -4.54 -7.83
C LEU A 97 8.13 -4.34 -7.61
N VAL A 98 8.73 -3.48 -8.43
CA VAL A 98 10.08 -2.94 -8.18
C VAL A 98 9.97 -1.61 -7.45
N VAL A 99 10.83 -1.40 -6.45
CA VAL A 99 10.82 -0.17 -5.62
C VAL A 99 12.09 0.64 -5.91
N PRO A 100 12.13 1.39 -7.02
CA PRO A 100 13.22 2.31 -7.31
C PRO A 100 13.20 3.50 -6.35
N LYS A 101 14.38 4.09 -6.18
CA LYS A 101 14.60 5.31 -5.39
C LYS A 101 15.14 6.46 -6.24
N LEU A 102 15.77 6.19 -7.37
CA LEU A 102 16.42 7.18 -8.23
C LEU A 102 15.85 7.16 -9.67
N SER A 103 15.99 8.27 -10.38
CA SER A 103 15.50 8.43 -11.77
C SER A 103 16.18 7.46 -12.73
N GLU A 104 17.50 7.33 -12.62
CA GLU A 104 18.31 6.49 -13.50
C GLU A 104 17.93 5.00 -13.37
N GLN A 105 17.44 4.59 -12.20
CA GLN A 105 16.92 3.22 -12.00
C GLN A 105 15.66 2.99 -12.83
N LEU A 106 14.72 3.95 -12.86
CA LEU A 106 13.52 3.84 -13.68
C LEU A 106 13.83 3.77 -15.18
N GLN A 107 14.86 4.49 -15.63
CA GLN A 107 15.30 4.47 -17.03
C GLN A 107 15.88 3.12 -17.45
N LEU A 108 16.48 2.38 -16.50
CA LEU A 108 17.07 1.06 -16.74
C LEU A 108 16.04 -0.09 -16.61
N LEU A 109 14.89 0.16 -15.98
CA LEU A 109 13.83 -0.84 -15.83
C LEU A 109 12.94 -0.89 -17.08
N PRO A 110 12.56 -2.09 -17.57
CA PRO A 110 11.59 -2.22 -18.67
C PRO A 110 10.31 -1.43 -18.42
N PRO A 111 9.68 -0.82 -19.45
CA PRO A 111 8.57 0.14 -19.28
C PRO A 111 7.29 -0.46 -18.69
N ASP A 112 7.10 -1.77 -18.79
CA ASP A 112 5.93 -2.52 -18.31
C ASP A 112 6.05 -2.99 -16.84
N VAL A 113 7.25 -2.90 -16.25
CA VAL A 113 7.47 -3.19 -14.83
C VAL A 113 6.61 -2.27 -13.96
N ALA A 114 5.84 -2.91 -13.08
CA ALA A 114 5.02 -2.21 -12.09
C ALA A 114 5.90 -1.70 -10.94
N ILE A 115 5.58 -0.51 -10.45
CA ILE A 115 6.43 0.24 -9.53
C ILE A 115 5.76 0.40 -8.17
N GLY A 116 6.46 0.02 -7.11
CA GLY A 116 6.16 0.48 -5.76
C GLY A 116 6.74 1.87 -5.59
N PHE A 117 5.91 2.91 -5.67
CA PHE A 117 6.33 4.29 -5.49
C PHE A 117 6.34 4.64 -4.00
N SER A 118 7.52 4.89 -3.45
CA SER A 118 7.68 5.31 -2.05
C SER A 118 7.18 6.74 -1.85
N VAL A 119 5.99 6.88 -1.25
CA VAL A 119 5.40 8.17 -0.94
C VAL A 119 6.28 8.91 0.08
N PRO A 120 6.64 10.18 -0.15
CA PRO A 120 7.50 10.92 0.76
C PRO A 120 6.98 10.90 2.20
N SER A 121 7.81 10.35 3.09
CA SER A 121 7.54 10.18 4.51
C SER A 121 8.85 10.15 5.31
N SER A 122 8.77 10.06 6.63
CA SER A 122 9.95 9.88 7.49
C SER A 122 10.68 8.54 7.29
N TYR A 123 10.03 7.55 6.66
CA TYR A 123 10.61 6.22 6.44
C TYR A 123 11.37 6.10 5.11
N GLY A 124 11.14 7.03 4.18
CA GLY A 124 11.74 7.04 2.86
C GLY A 124 10.90 7.81 1.85
N ALA A 125 11.51 8.07 0.70
CA ALA A 125 10.88 8.74 -0.44
C ALA A 125 11.55 8.26 -1.73
N ALA A 126 10.80 8.23 -2.83
CA ALA A 126 11.39 8.29 -4.15
C ALA A 126 12.06 9.66 -4.36
N GLN A 127 13.24 9.67 -4.96
CA GLN A 127 14.00 10.88 -5.32
C GLN A 127 13.91 11.19 -6.81
N PHE A 128 12.81 10.78 -7.43
CA PHE A 128 12.48 11.05 -8.82
C PHE A 128 11.05 11.59 -8.89
N LEU A 129 10.72 12.19 -10.02
CA LEU A 129 9.53 13.00 -10.17
C LEU A 129 8.35 12.15 -10.68
N PRO A 130 7.10 12.45 -10.27
CA PRO A 130 5.94 11.61 -10.59
C PRO A 130 5.71 11.30 -12.08
N TRP A 131 6.06 12.21 -12.99
CA TRP A 131 5.86 12.01 -14.43
C TRP A 131 6.77 10.92 -15.01
N GLU A 132 7.85 10.56 -14.33
CA GLU A 132 8.76 9.48 -14.75
C GLU A 132 8.11 8.09 -14.65
N LEU A 133 6.93 8.01 -14.02
CA LEU A 133 6.12 6.80 -13.95
C LEU A 133 5.20 6.61 -15.17
N ALA A 134 5.28 7.48 -16.18
CA ALA A 134 4.36 7.47 -17.32
C ALA A 134 4.22 6.07 -17.95
N GLY A 135 2.97 5.65 -18.19
CA GLY A 135 2.61 4.34 -18.73
C GLY A 135 2.67 3.17 -17.75
N ARG A 136 3.21 3.36 -16.54
CA ARG A 136 3.42 2.26 -15.58
C ARG A 136 2.19 1.99 -14.71
N ARG A 137 2.13 0.77 -14.18
CA ARG A 137 1.28 0.42 -13.03
C ARG A 137 2.00 0.81 -11.75
N VAL A 138 1.29 1.42 -10.80
CA VAL A 138 1.89 2.00 -9.59
C VAL A 138 1.13 1.57 -8.34
N HIS A 139 1.87 1.08 -7.35
CA HIS A 139 1.41 0.96 -5.97
C HIS A 139 2.00 2.09 -5.14
N LEU A 140 1.19 2.84 -4.38
CA LEU A 140 1.69 3.88 -3.47
C LEU A 140 2.07 3.26 -2.12
N LEU A 141 3.37 3.16 -1.86
CA LEU A 141 3.94 2.60 -0.63
C LEU A 141 4.02 3.66 0.48
N GLY A 142 3.39 3.36 1.61
CA GLY A 142 3.40 4.19 2.82
C GLY A 142 2.84 5.61 2.62
N GLY A 143 3.24 6.52 3.52
CA GLY A 143 2.76 7.91 3.54
C GLY A 143 1.37 8.09 4.16
N SER A 144 0.99 9.34 4.42
CA SER A 144 -0.35 9.65 4.94
C SER A 144 -1.39 9.59 3.82
N PRO A 145 -2.67 9.27 4.12
CA PRO A 145 -3.71 9.23 3.11
C PRO A 145 -3.87 10.53 2.33
N LYS A 146 -3.77 11.68 3.01
CA LYS A 146 -3.79 12.99 2.35
C LYS A 146 -2.68 13.10 1.30
N ARG A 147 -1.45 12.71 1.65
CA ARG A 147 -0.30 12.80 0.74
C ARG A 147 -0.43 11.84 -0.44
N GLN A 148 -0.93 10.63 -0.19
CA GLN A 148 -1.21 9.66 -1.25
C GLN A 148 -2.27 10.18 -2.23
N MET A 149 -3.37 10.76 -1.73
CA MET A 149 -4.44 11.31 -2.57
C MET A 149 -3.99 12.55 -3.36
N GLU A 150 -3.16 13.41 -2.77
CA GLU A 150 -2.51 14.51 -3.49
C GLU A 150 -1.65 13.99 -4.63
N LEU A 151 -0.77 13.03 -4.37
CA LEU A 151 0.08 12.42 -5.39
C LEU A 151 -0.72 11.71 -6.47
N TYR A 152 -1.77 10.97 -6.09
CA TYR A 152 -2.66 10.28 -7.03
C TYR A 152 -3.21 11.23 -8.10
N ARG A 153 -3.64 12.44 -7.71
CA ARG A 153 -4.17 13.44 -8.67
C ARG A 153 -3.16 13.83 -9.75
N TYR A 154 -1.86 13.79 -9.45
CA TYR A 154 -0.80 14.07 -10.44
C TYR A 154 -0.40 12.80 -11.21
N ILE A 155 -0.17 11.70 -10.50
CA ILE A 155 0.32 10.44 -11.10
C ILE A 155 -0.73 9.85 -12.06
N SER A 156 -2.02 9.92 -11.70
CA SER A 156 -3.11 9.36 -12.50
C SER A 156 -3.27 9.97 -13.90
N ILE A 157 -2.65 11.12 -14.16
CA ILE A 157 -2.61 11.76 -15.48
C ILE A 157 -1.74 10.96 -16.46
N PHE A 158 -0.67 10.33 -15.96
CA PHE A 158 0.36 9.71 -16.81
C PHE A 158 0.53 8.21 -16.53
N ALA A 159 0.10 7.70 -15.38
CA ALA A 159 0.30 6.34 -14.94
C ALA A 159 -0.96 5.76 -14.30
N THR A 160 -1.04 4.43 -14.21
CA THR A 160 -2.17 3.75 -13.57
C THR A 160 -1.82 3.41 -12.13
N VAL A 161 -2.36 4.16 -11.17
CA VAL A 161 -2.26 3.79 -9.76
C VAL A 161 -3.24 2.65 -9.47
N THR A 162 -2.73 1.46 -9.16
CA THR A 162 -3.51 0.23 -8.99
C THR A 162 -3.91 -0.01 -7.54
N SER A 163 -3.04 0.34 -6.61
CA SER A 163 -3.22 0.06 -5.18
C SER A 163 -2.49 1.07 -4.29
N VAL A 164 -2.90 1.14 -3.02
CA VAL A 164 -2.31 2.05 -2.01
C VAL A 164 -2.22 1.38 -0.64
N ASP A 165 -1.20 1.76 0.12
CA ASP A 165 -0.95 1.28 1.49
C ASP A 165 -1.80 2.03 2.54
N GLY A 166 -2.37 1.32 3.52
CA GLY A 166 -3.20 1.85 4.62
C GLY A 166 -2.56 1.91 6.00
N ASN A 167 -1.26 1.59 6.14
CA ASN A 167 -0.57 1.42 7.41
C ASN A 167 -0.56 2.68 8.28
N TYR A 168 -0.51 3.87 7.65
CA TYR A 168 -0.55 5.11 8.40
C TYR A 168 -1.87 5.25 9.18
N ALA A 169 -3.00 4.85 8.61
CA ALA A 169 -4.28 4.92 9.30
C ALA A 169 -4.37 3.93 10.48
N GLN A 170 -3.72 2.77 10.37
CA GLN A 170 -3.60 1.84 11.49
C GLN A 170 -2.67 2.40 12.58
N LEU A 171 -1.58 3.07 12.21
CA LEU A 171 -0.71 3.76 13.16
C LEU A 171 -1.51 4.79 13.97
N MET A 172 -2.31 5.63 13.29
CA MET A 172 -3.15 6.64 13.94
C MET A 172 -4.15 6.02 14.91
N ALA A 173 -4.84 4.97 14.48
CA ALA A 173 -5.80 4.26 15.34
C ALA A 173 -5.13 3.63 16.56
N THR A 174 -4.01 2.92 16.39
CA THR A 174 -3.41 2.10 17.47
C THR A 174 -2.48 2.85 18.41
N LYS A 175 -1.80 3.90 17.93
CA LYS A 175 -0.89 4.69 18.76
C LYS A 175 -1.53 5.92 19.37
N PHE A 176 -2.49 6.52 18.67
CA PHE A 176 -3.06 7.81 19.06
C PHE A 176 -4.56 7.75 19.33
N ALA A 177 -5.22 6.60 19.11
CA ALA A 177 -6.68 6.50 19.17
C ALA A 177 -7.36 7.57 18.30
N GLU A 178 -6.78 7.86 17.14
CA GLU A 178 -7.31 8.83 16.18
C GLU A 178 -7.96 8.13 14.99
N TYR A 179 -9.01 8.74 14.43
CA TYR A 179 -9.67 8.27 13.22
C TYR A 179 -9.68 9.32 12.12
N TRP A 180 -9.72 8.85 10.87
CA TRP A 180 -9.77 9.72 9.70
C TRP A 180 -11.20 10.14 9.38
N GLU A 181 -11.44 11.43 9.20
CA GLU A 181 -12.70 11.96 8.69
C GLU A 181 -12.46 13.26 7.91
N ALA A 182 -13.09 13.37 6.73
CA ALA A 182 -13.14 14.60 5.93
C ALA A 182 -11.77 15.30 5.72
N GLY A 183 -10.70 14.53 5.52
CA GLY A 183 -9.37 15.09 5.26
C GLY A 183 -8.53 15.39 6.51
N ARG A 184 -9.01 15.01 7.71
CA ARG A 184 -8.36 15.29 8.99
C ARG A 184 -8.38 14.07 9.91
N TRP A 185 -7.48 14.07 10.88
CA TRP A 185 -7.47 13.13 11.99
C TRP A 185 -8.20 13.75 13.18
N HIS A 186 -8.99 12.94 13.87
CA HIS A 186 -9.74 13.32 15.06
C HIS A 186 -9.46 12.36 16.19
N ASN A 187 -9.29 12.88 17.40
CA ASN A 187 -9.21 12.06 18.60
C ASN A 187 -10.53 11.32 18.83
N HIS A 188 -10.44 10.09 19.31
CA HIS A 188 -11.62 9.39 19.82
C HIS A 188 -12.22 10.18 21.00
N PRO A 189 -13.55 10.42 21.06
CA PRO A 189 -14.17 11.20 22.13
C PRO A 189 -13.86 10.66 23.54
N ALA A 190 -13.79 9.35 23.69
CA ALA A 190 -13.49 8.67 24.95
C ALA A 190 -11.97 8.47 25.23
N ILE A 191 -11.06 9.18 24.55
CA ILE A 191 -9.61 9.00 24.75
C ILE A 191 -9.17 9.31 26.19
N GLU A 192 -9.79 10.31 26.83
CA GLU A 192 -9.50 10.71 28.21
C GLU A 192 -10.02 9.68 29.23
N GLU A 193 -11.05 8.92 28.87
CA GLU A 193 -11.61 7.85 29.70
C GLU A 193 -10.70 6.62 29.76
N LYS A 194 -9.60 6.60 28.98
CA LYS A 194 -8.63 5.49 28.88
C LYS A 194 -9.30 4.14 28.63
N LYS A 195 -10.44 4.15 27.94
CA LYS A 195 -11.17 2.94 27.59
C LYS A 195 -10.26 2.04 26.76
N GLU A 196 -10.27 0.75 27.07
CA GLU A 196 -9.50 -0.21 26.29
C GLU A 196 -10.08 -0.35 24.88
N ASN A 197 -9.23 -0.72 23.92
CA ASN A 197 -9.64 -1.13 22.57
C ASN A 197 -10.34 -0.07 21.71
N LEU A 198 -10.26 1.21 22.06
CA LEU A 198 -10.73 2.34 21.21
C LEU A 198 -10.15 2.28 19.79
N TYR A 199 -8.94 1.75 19.64
CA TYR A 199 -8.27 1.63 18.35
C TYR A 199 -9.03 0.77 17.34
N TYR A 200 -9.88 -0.18 17.75
CA TYR A 200 -10.72 -0.94 16.81
C TYR A 200 -11.80 -0.05 16.18
N GLU A 201 -12.44 0.79 16.98
CA GLU A 201 -13.43 1.74 16.51
C GLU A 201 -12.79 2.78 15.59
N CYS A 202 -11.65 3.36 16.02
CA CYS A 202 -10.92 4.33 15.21
C CYS A 202 -10.47 3.74 13.86
N TRP A 203 -10.01 2.48 13.87
CA TRP A 203 -9.62 1.78 12.66
C TRP A 203 -10.80 1.52 11.73
N ARG A 204 -11.95 1.10 12.27
CA ARG A 204 -13.17 0.88 11.48
C ARG A 204 -13.65 2.16 10.80
N ILE A 205 -13.75 3.25 11.57
CA ILE A 205 -14.14 4.57 11.04
C ILE A 205 -13.16 5.02 9.96
N SER A 206 -11.85 4.87 10.20
CA SER A 206 -10.82 5.24 9.23
C SER A 206 -10.92 4.42 7.94
N CYS A 207 -11.07 3.10 8.03
CA CYS A 207 -11.23 2.22 6.86
C CYS A 207 -12.39 2.67 5.99
N ARG A 208 -13.55 2.91 6.59
CA ARG A 208 -14.77 3.35 5.90
C ARG A 208 -14.57 4.69 5.21
N ASN A 209 -14.11 5.68 5.96
CA ASN A 209 -14.00 7.05 5.48
C ASN A 209 -12.91 7.19 4.42
N LEU A 210 -11.79 6.48 4.57
CA LEU A 210 -10.74 6.46 3.57
C LEU A 210 -11.17 5.77 2.29
N ARG A 211 -11.92 4.68 2.40
CA ARG A 211 -12.50 4.01 1.23
C ARG A 211 -13.39 4.95 0.43
N GLN A 212 -14.34 5.59 1.09
CA GLN A 212 -15.24 6.56 0.44
C GLN A 212 -14.45 7.73 -0.20
N ALA A 213 -13.41 8.22 0.49
CA ALA A 213 -12.56 9.28 -0.05
C ALA A 213 -11.80 8.82 -1.32
N TRP A 214 -11.27 7.59 -1.33
CA TRP A 214 -10.63 7.01 -2.51
C TRP A 214 -11.61 6.75 -3.66
N GLU A 215 -12.80 6.23 -3.37
CA GLU A 215 -13.87 6.03 -4.36
C GLU A 215 -14.27 7.35 -5.02
N LYS A 216 -14.42 8.42 -4.22
CA LYS A 216 -14.75 9.76 -4.71
C LYS A 216 -13.69 10.31 -5.66
N ILE A 217 -12.40 10.21 -5.32
CA ILE A 217 -11.33 10.79 -6.17
C ILE A 217 -11.00 9.92 -7.38
N THR A 218 -11.28 8.62 -7.33
CA THR A 218 -11.07 7.69 -8.46
C THR A 218 -12.26 7.65 -9.42
N GLY A 219 -13.32 8.42 -9.14
CA GLY A 219 -14.52 8.45 -9.99
C GLY A 219 -15.40 7.20 -9.88
N LYS A 220 -15.17 6.33 -8.90
CA LYS A 220 -16.01 5.16 -8.59
C LYS A 220 -17.17 5.49 -7.65
N ALA A 221 -17.65 6.74 -7.65
CA ALA A 221 -18.89 7.05 -6.97
C ALA A 221 -20.02 6.28 -7.66
N GLU A 222 -20.63 5.32 -6.96
CA GLU A 222 -21.89 4.74 -7.40
C GLU A 222 -22.84 5.88 -7.78
N CYS A 223 -23.34 5.86 -9.01
CA CYS A 223 -24.52 6.64 -9.37
C CYS A 223 -25.71 6.06 -8.58
N ALA A 224 -25.80 6.40 -7.30
CA ALA A 224 -27.03 6.31 -6.55
C ALA A 224 -27.94 7.47 -7.01
N VAL A 225 -28.45 7.35 -8.24
CA VAL A 225 -29.66 8.05 -8.64
C VAL A 225 -30.80 7.19 -8.11
N PRO A 226 -31.60 7.66 -7.13
CA PRO A 226 -32.81 6.94 -6.77
C PRO A 226 -33.69 6.93 -8.02
N CYS A 227 -33.95 5.75 -8.56
CA CYS A 227 -34.97 5.57 -9.57
C CYS A 227 -36.29 6.02 -8.92
N LYS A 228 -36.72 7.25 -9.21
CA LYS A 228 -38.08 7.67 -8.91
C LYS A 228 -38.97 6.88 -9.83
N GLU A 229 -39.67 5.92 -9.23
CA GLU A 229 -40.78 5.19 -9.85
C GLU A 229 -41.72 6.20 -10.52
N ARG A 230 -42.05 5.94 -11.79
CA ARG A 230 -43.17 6.54 -12.50
C ARG A 230 -44.17 5.44 -12.82
#